data_AF-A0A483AF57-F1
#
_entry.id   AF-A0A483AF57-F1
#
_cell.length_a   1.000
_cell.length_b   1.000
_cell.length_c   1.000
_cell.angle_alpha   90.00
_cell.angle_beta   90.00
_cell.angle_gamma   90.00
#
_symmetry.space_group_name_H-M   'P 1'
#
loop_
_entity.id
_entity.type
_entity.pdbx_description
1 polymer ?
#
loop_
_entity_poly.entity_id
_entity_poly.type
_entity_poly.pdbx_seq_one_letter_code
_entity_poly.pdbx_strand_id
1 'polypeptide(L)'
;MKFVWPPIVAAMEERKKRIESGLIAAERGLSEHKEAQQKAQELLEKSKHQASEIIANATKQASSVVEGAKSIASQEAQRIKTQAHGEIEQESQRVRNELKDQVSDLVMQGVNAVLDKEVDAKAHQSMLKNLSQTL
;
A
#
# COMPACT_ATOMS: atom_id res chain seq x y z
N MET A 1 39.93 92.88 6.91
CA MET A 1 39.27 91.66 7.41
C MET A 1 38.19 91.13 6.44
N LYS A 2 38.50 90.97 5.14
CA LYS A 2 37.51 90.59 4.11
C LYS A 2 37.75 89.22 3.45
N PHE A 3 38.93 88.61 3.70
CA PHE A 3 39.37 87.39 3.02
C PHE A 3 39.36 86.12 3.89
N VAL A 4 39.29 86.25 5.23
CA VAL A 4 39.36 85.11 6.17
C VAL A 4 37.97 84.60 6.57
N TRP A 5 36.97 85.48 6.60
CA TRP A 5 35.59 85.13 7.00
C TRP A 5 34.83 84.29 5.96
N PRO A 6 34.92 84.55 4.64
CA PRO A 6 34.18 83.78 3.64
C PRO A 6 34.52 82.27 3.63
N PRO A 7 35.79 81.84 3.73
CA PRO A 7 36.13 80.41 3.82
C PRO A 7 35.57 79.72 5.08
N ILE A 8 35.53 80.42 6.22
CA ILE A 8 35.00 79.88 7.48
C ILE A 8 33.49 79.67 7.39
N VAL A 9 32.76 80.65 6.86
CA VAL A 9 31.31 80.54 6.66
C VAL A 9 30.99 79.42 5.67
N ALA A 10 31.75 79.28 4.59
CA ALA A 10 31.59 78.19 3.63
C ALA A 10 31.80 76.81 4.27
N ALA A 11 32.86 76.65 5.09
CA ALA A 11 33.12 75.41 5.81
C ALA A 11 32.03 75.08 6.85
N MET A 12 31.44 76.10 7.49
CA MET A 12 30.31 75.92 8.40
C MET A 12 29.04 75.48 7.66
N GLU A 13 28.73 76.06 6.50
CA GLU A 13 27.56 75.70 5.69
C GLU A 13 27.70 74.28 5.12
N GLU A 14 28.90 73.91 4.66
CA GLU A 14 29.20 72.53 4.22
C GLU A 14 29.00 71.53 5.37
N ARG A 15 29.49 71.87 6.56
CA ARG A 15 29.29 71.04 7.76
C ARG A 15 27.81 70.91 8.11
N LYS A 16 27.04 71.99 8.06
CA LYS A 16 25.59 71.99 8.31
C LYS A 16 24.87 71.08 7.32
N LYS A 17 25.16 71.23 6.03
CA LYS A 17 24.59 70.39 4.97
C LYS A 17 24.94 68.91 5.13
N ARG A 18 26.16 68.59 5.56
CA ARG A 18 26.59 67.20 5.83
C ARG A 18 25.90 66.60 7.06
N ILE A 19 25.66 67.40 8.10
CA ILE A 19 24.92 66.95 9.30
C ILE A 19 23.45 66.70 8.94
N GLU A 20 22.84 67.62 8.19
CA GLU A 20 21.46 67.49 7.74
C GLU A 20 21.27 66.26 6.85
N SER A 21 22.14 66.07 5.84
CA SER A 21 22.07 64.89 4.98
C SER A 21 22.33 63.58 5.74
N GLY A 22 23.26 63.58 6.69
CA GLY A 22 23.54 62.44 7.55
C GLY A 22 22.37 62.07 8.46
N LEU A 23 21.69 63.07 9.03
CA LEU A 23 20.52 62.86 9.88
C LEU A 23 19.34 62.29 9.08
N ILE A 24 19.07 62.85 7.89
CA ILE A 24 18.03 62.35 6.99
C ILE A 24 18.35 60.92 6.54
N ALA A 25 19.61 60.62 6.21
CA ALA A 25 20.03 59.27 5.83
C ALA A 25 19.87 58.27 6.99
N ALA A 26 20.20 58.66 8.22
CA ALA A 26 20.05 57.82 9.40
C ALA A 26 18.56 57.53 9.71
N GLU A 27 17.69 58.54 9.61
CA GLU A 27 16.25 58.37 9.82
C GLU A 27 15.63 57.45 8.76
N ARG A 28 16.01 57.64 7.48
CA ARG A 28 15.61 56.72 6.40
C ARG A 28 16.10 55.30 6.63
N GLY A 29 17.37 55.14 7.00
CA GLY A 29 17.94 53.82 7.31
C GLY A 29 17.22 53.12 8.45
N LEU A 30 16.82 53.86 9.51
CA LEU A 30 16.04 53.30 10.61
C LEU A 30 14.64 52.87 10.17
N SER A 31 13.97 53.69 9.35
CA SER A 31 12.64 53.35 8.80
C SER A 31 12.70 52.12 7.90
N GLU A 32 13.64 52.10 6.95
CA GLU A 32 13.86 50.98 6.04
C GLU A 32 14.22 49.70 6.80
N HIS A 33 15.06 49.80 7.84
CA HIS A 33 15.41 48.67 8.70
C HIS A 33 14.17 48.10 9.42
N LYS A 34 13.33 48.97 9.98
CA LYS A 34 12.10 48.57 10.66
C LYS A 34 11.12 47.89 9.70
N GLU A 35 10.93 48.45 8.51
CA GLU A 35 10.10 47.84 7.47
C GLU A 35 10.65 46.49 7.00
N ALA A 36 11.96 46.39 6.80
CA ALA A 36 12.61 45.14 6.41
C ALA A 36 12.45 44.06 7.50
N GLN A 37 12.58 44.45 8.77
CA GLN A 37 12.39 43.54 9.90
C GLN A 37 10.94 43.04 9.98
N GLN A 38 9.95 43.92 9.79
CA GLN A 38 8.54 43.54 9.74
C GLN A 38 8.26 42.56 8.60
N LYS A 39 8.72 42.88 7.38
CA LYS A 39 8.58 42.00 6.21
C LYS A 39 9.26 40.65 6.41
N ALA A 40 10.44 40.62 7.04
CA ALA A 40 11.13 39.36 7.35
C ALA A 40 10.33 38.51 8.34
N GLN A 41 9.76 39.13 9.37
CA GLN A 41 8.92 38.42 10.33
C GLN A 41 7.64 37.86 9.68
N GLU A 42 6.97 38.67 8.85
CA GLU A 42 5.79 38.22 8.10
C GLU A 42 6.12 37.05 7.17
N LEU A 43 7.25 37.11 6.46
CA LEU A 43 7.69 36.04 5.59
C LEU A 43 7.98 34.77 6.38
N LEU A 44 8.65 34.87 7.54
CA LEU A 44 8.92 33.72 8.41
C LEU A 44 7.62 33.06 8.89
N GLU A 45 6.64 33.84 9.36
CA GLU A 45 5.36 33.29 9.81
C GLU A 45 4.58 32.66 8.65
N LYS A 46 4.58 33.30 7.47
CA LYS A 46 3.98 32.72 6.27
C LYS A 46 4.66 31.40 5.87
N SER A 47 5.99 31.34 5.88
CA SER A 47 6.74 30.12 5.56
C SER A 47 6.48 29.01 6.58
N LYS A 48 6.39 29.31 7.88
CA LYS A 48 6.01 28.33 8.90
C LYS A 48 4.60 27.78 8.68
N HIS A 49 3.66 28.66 8.32
CA HIS A 49 2.29 28.25 8.02
C HIS A 49 2.25 27.33 6.82
N GLN A 50 2.89 27.71 5.71
CA GLN A 50 2.98 26.89 4.50
C GLN A 50 3.66 25.54 4.76
N ALA A 51 4.76 25.51 5.54
CA ALA A 51 5.41 24.27 5.93
C ALA A 51 4.46 23.35 6.73
N SER A 52 3.69 23.92 7.65
CA SER A 52 2.72 23.18 8.45
C SER A 52 1.59 22.61 7.58
N GLU A 53 1.08 23.39 6.62
CA GLU A 53 0.09 22.92 5.65
C GLU A 53 0.63 21.79 4.77
N ILE A 54 1.89 21.90 4.30
CA ILE A 54 2.54 20.84 3.51
C ILE A 54 2.63 19.55 4.32
N ILE A 55 3.06 19.63 5.58
CA ILE A 55 3.18 18.46 6.47
C ILE A 55 1.80 17.84 6.74
N ALA A 56 0.77 18.66 6.99
CA ALA A 56 -0.59 18.17 7.20
C ALA A 56 -1.14 17.47 5.96
N ASN A 57 -0.94 18.06 4.77
CA ASN A 57 -1.35 17.46 3.51
C ASN A 57 -0.60 16.16 3.21
N ALA A 58 0.71 16.12 3.43
CA ALA A 58 1.51 14.91 3.27
C ALA A 58 1.05 13.79 4.21
N THR A 59 0.75 14.12 5.47
CA THR A 59 0.23 13.14 6.44
C THR A 59 -1.13 12.59 6.01
N LYS A 60 -2.03 13.46 5.55
CA LYS A 60 -3.35 13.05 5.04
C LYS A 60 -3.22 12.14 3.81
N GLN A 61 -2.34 12.48 2.87
CA GLN A 61 -2.08 11.66 1.69
C GLN A 61 -1.50 10.29 2.09
N ALA A 62 -0.54 10.27 3.01
CA ALA A 62 0.04 9.01 3.51
C ALA A 62 -1.03 8.11 4.14
N SER A 63 -1.91 8.65 4.98
CA SER A 63 -3.03 7.88 5.55
C SER A 63 -3.97 7.34 4.48
N SER A 64 -4.32 8.16 3.48
CA SER A 64 -5.18 7.73 2.37
C SER A 64 -4.54 6.63 1.53
N VAL A 65 -3.22 6.69 1.28
CA VAL A 65 -2.48 5.63 0.59
C VAL A 65 -2.49 4.34 1.40
N VAL A 66 -2.26 4.41 2.71
CA VAL A 66 -2.28 3.23 3.59
C VAL A 66 -3.67 2.60 3.64
N GLU A 67 -4.73 3.41 3.73
CA GLU A 67 -6.11 2.91 3.69
C GLU A 67 -6.45 2.28 2.34
N GLY A 68 -6.06 2.92 1.23
CA GLY A 68 -6.22 2.37 -0.11
C GLY A 68 -5.50 1.03 -0.29
N ALA A 69 -4.24 0.94 0.17
CA ALA A 69 -3.45 -0.28 0.13
C ALA A 69 -4.09 -1.41 0.98
N LYS A 70 -4.59 -1.09 2.18
CA LYS A 70 -5.33 -2.05 3.01
C LYS A 70 -6.60 -2.56 2.34
N SER A 71 -7.35 -1.67 1.68
CA SER A 71 -8.57 -2.04 0.95
C SER A 71 -8.24 -3.01 -0.20
N ILE A 72 -7.25 -2.68 -1.02
CA ILE A 72 -6.78 -3.54 -2.12
C ILE A 72 -6.30 -4.88 -1.58
N ALA A 73 -5.50 -4.89 -0.52
CA ALA A 73 -5.01 -6.12 0.10
C ALA A 73 -6.15 -7.01 0.63
N SER A 74 -7.17 -6.41 1.23
CA SER A 74 -8.35 -7.14 1.71
C SER A 74 -9.16 -7.76 0.56
N GLN A 75 -9.36 -6.99 -0.52
CA GLN A 75 -10.04 -7.48 -1.73
C GLN A 75 -9.27 -8.63 -2.38
N GLU A 76 -7.95 -8.50 -2.51
CA GLU A 76 -7.11 -9.54 -3.09
C GLU A 76 -7.05 -10.79 -2.20
N ALA A 77 -6.96 -10.62 -0.88
CA ALA A 77 -7.05 -11.73 0.06
C ALA A 77 -8.38 -12.47 -0.05
N GLN A 78 -9.49 -11.75 -0.22
CA GLN A 78 -10.79 -12.37 -0.44
C GLN A 78 -10.86 -13.09 -1.80
N ARG A 79 -10.29 -12.49 -2.86
CA ARG A 79 -10.20 -13.12 -4.18
C ARG A 79 -9.43 -14.44 -4.13
N ILE A 80 -8.28 -14.46 -3.47
CA ILE A 80 -7.44 -15.66 -3.27
C ILE A 80 -8.21 -16.72 -2.50
N LYS A 81 -8.90 -16.35 -1.41
CA LYS A 81 -9.72 -17.31 -0.63
C LYS A 81 -10.82 -17.94 -1.47
N THR A 82 -11.56 -17.13 -2.23
CA THR A 82 -12.63 -17.63 -3.12
C THR A 82 -12.07 -18.56 -4.19
N GLN A 83 -10.93 -18.20 -4.80
CA GLN A 83 -10.26 -19.05 -5.77
C GLN A 83 -9.83 -20.39 -5.15
N ALA A 84 -9.18 -20.36 -3.98
CA ALA A 84 -8.76 -21.56 -3.27
C ALA A 84 -9.94 -22.46 -2.87
N HIS A 85 -11.08 -21.89 -2.48
CA HIS A 85 -12.30 -22.67 -2.22
C HIS A 85 -12.81 -23.36 -3.48
N GLY A 86 -12.82 -22.67 -4.62
CA GLY A 86 -13.20 -23.27 -5.91
C GLY A 86 -12.26 -24.41 -6.33
N GLU A 87 -10.95 -24.24 -6.14
CA GLU A 87 -9.95 -25.28 -6.41
C GLU A 87 -10.14 -26.50 -5.51
N ILE A 88 -10.39 -26.29 -4.21
CA ILE A 88 -10.69 -27.38 -3.25
C ILE A 88 -11.97 -28.13 -3.64
N GLU A 89 -13.02 -27.42 -4.04
CA GLU A 89 -14.29 -28.04 -4.44
C GLU A 89 -14.10 -28.89 -5.70
N GLN A 90 -13.35 -28.38 -6.68
CA GLN A 90 -13.01 -29.13 -7.89
C GLN A 90 -12.16 -30.37 -7.59
N GLU A 91 -11.16 -30.25 -6.71
CA GLU A 91 -10.33 -31.38 -6.26
C GLU A 91 -11.16 -32.43 -5.52
N SER A 92 -12.03 -31.99 -4.60
CA SER A 92 -12.94 -32.88 -3.86
C SER A 92 -13.84 -33.67 -4.82
N GLN A 93 -14.36 -33.01 -5.87
CA GLN A 93 -15.18 -33.69 -6.86
C GLN A 93 -14.38 -34.71 -7.68
N ARG A 94 -13.14 -34.38 -8.08
CA ARG A 94 -12.22 -35.30 -8.77
C ARG A 94 -11.91 -36.52 -7.90
N VAL A 95 -11.49 -36.31 -6.66
CA VAL A 95 -11.19 -37.39 -5.70
C VAL A 95 -12.42 -38.27 -5.45
N ARG A 96 -13.62 -37.68 -5.34
CA ARG A 96 -14.87 -38.45 -5.20
C ARG A 96 -15.16 -39.32 -6.42
N ASN A 97 -14.89 -38.83 -7.63
CA ASN A 97 -15.07 -39.61 -8.84
C ASN A 97 -14.07 -40.76 -8.90
N GLU A 98 -12.79 -40.51 -8.62
CA GLU A 98 -11.75 -41.56 -8.54
C GLU A 98 -12.10 -42.63 -7.49
N LEU A 99 -12.64 -42.23 -6.34
CA LEU A 99 -13.13 -43.17 -5.31
C LEU A 99 -14.29 -44.04 -5.82
N LYS A 100 -15.22 -43.47 -6.60
CA LYS A 100 -16.33 -44.25 -7.19
C LYS A 100 -15.82 -45.29 -8.17
N ASP A 101 -14.81 -44.95 -8.97
CA ASP A 101 -14.20 -45.87 -9.92
C ASP A 101 -13.50 -47.02 -9.16
N GLN A 102 -12.69 -46.70 -8.14
CA GLN A 102 -12.04 -47.70 -7.29
C GLN A 102 -13.03 -48.61 -6.55
N VAL A 103 -14.15 -48.07 -6.06
CA VAL A 103 -15.20 -48.87 -5.41
C VAL A 103 -15.90 -49.76 -6.43
N SER A 104 -16.15 -49.28 -7.65
CA SER A 104 -16.76 -50.10 -8.72
C SER A 104 -15.86 -51.29 -9.08
N ASP A 105 -14.55 -51.06 -9.18
CA ASP A 105 -13.55 -52.10 -9.41
C ASP A 105 -13.54 -53.13 -8.27
N LEU A 106 -13.59 -52.67 -7.02
CA LEU A 106 -13.64 -53.55 -5.85
C LEU A 106 -14.93 -54.39 -5.81
N VAL A 107 -16.08 -53.80 -6.16
CA VAL A 107 -17.36 -54.50 -6.25
C VAL A 107 -17.31 -55.58 -7.32
N MET A 108 -16.76 -55.29 -8.51
CA MET A 108 -16.58 -56.28 -9.58
C MET A 108 -15.66 -57.43 -9.15
N GLN A 109 -14.57 -57.14 -8.45
CA GLN A 109 -13.70 -58.18 -7.87
C GLN A 109 -14.46 -59.05 -6.86
N GLY A 110 -15.28 -58.44 -6.00
CA GLY A 110 -16.14 -59.16 -5.06
C GLY A 110 -17.19 -60.05 -5.75
N VAL A 111 -17.83 -59.55 -6.80
CA VAL A 111 -18.79 -60.32 -7.61
C VAL A 111 -18.09 -61.52 -8.26
N ASN A 112 -16.91 -61.35 -8.85
CA ASN A 112 -16.12 -62.45 -9.41
C ASN A 112 -15.76 -63.50 -8.35
N ALA A 113 -15.34 -63.08 -7.15
CA ALA A 113 -15.00 -63.99 -6.06
C ALA A 113 -16.22 -64.80 -5.55
N VAL A 114 -17.42 -64.19 -5.53
CA VAL A 114 -18.66 -64.89 -5.17
C VAL A 114 -19.05 -65.88 -6.27
N LEU A 115 -18.98 -65.47 -7.53
CA LEU A 115 -19.26 -66.33 -8.69
C LEU A 115 -18.32 -67.55 -8.72
N ASP A 116 -17.01 -67.36 -8.52
CA ASP A 116 -16.04 -68.46 -8.43
C ASP A 116 -16.45 -69.48 -7.37
N LYS A 117 -16.89 -69.02 -6.19
CA LYS A 117 -17.33 -69.90 -5.09
C LYS A 117 -18.66 -70.62 -5.36
N GLU A 118 -19.62 -69.96 -6.01
CA GLU A 118 -20.91 -70.58 -6.36
C GLU A 118 -20.77 -71.58 -7.51
N VAL A 119 -19.94 -71.29 -8.49
CA VAL A 119 -19.62 -72.20 -9.60
C VAL A 119 -18.87 -73.42 -9.05
N ASP A 120 -17.91 -73.25 -8.13
CA ASP A 120 -17.20 -74.35 -7.49
C ASP A 120 -18.19 -75.33 -6.79
N ALA A 121 -19.04 -74.84 -5.89
CA ALA A 121 -19.95 -75.72 -5.13
C ALA A 121 -21.02 -76.42 -6.00
N LYS A 122 -21.64 -75.73 -6.97
CA LYS A 122 -22.71 -76.31 -7.82
C LYS A 122 -22.18 -77.07 -9.04
N ALA A 123 -21.13 -76.57 -9.70
CA ALA A 123 -20.57 -77.20 -10.88
C ALA A 123 -19.75 -78.45 -10.53
N HIS A 124 -19.03 -78.47 -9.40
CA HIS A 124 -18.37 -79.71 -8.98
C HIS A 124 -19.36 -80.77 -8.53
N GLN A 125 -20.46 -80.41 -7.86
CA GLN A 125 -21.47 -81.40 -7.47
C GLN A 125 -22.21 -81.99 -8.69
N SER A 126 -22.47 -81.19 -9.73
CA SER A 126 -23.07 -81.69 -10.98
C SER A 126 -22.09 -82.50 -11.84
N MET A 127 -20.80 -82.11 -11.90
CA MET A 127 -19.75 -82.92 -12.54
C MET A 127 -19.54 -84.25 -11.82
N LEU A 128 -19.49 -84.26 -10.47
CA LEU A 128 -19.38 -85.48 -9.67
C LEU A 128 -20.60 -86.40 -9.83
N LYS A 129 -21.81 -85.83 -9.91
CA LYS A 129 -23.04 -86.61 -10.18
C LYS A 129 -23.01 -87.26 -11.57
N ASN A 130 -22.58 -86.52 -12.59
CA ASN A 130 -22.48 -87.03 -13.96
C ASN A 130 -21.36 -88.09 -14.08
N LEU A 131 -20.22 -87.90 -13.40
CA LEU A 131 -19.17 -88.92 -13.30
C LEU A 131 -19.64 -90.20 -12.59
N SER A 132 -20.42 -90.09 -11.51
CA SER A 132 -21.00 -91.25 -10.82
C SER A 132 -22.10 -91.99 -11.59
N GLN A 133 -22.66 -91.37 -12.64
CA GLN A 133 -23.64 -92.01 -13.53
C GLN A 133 -22.99 -92.68 -14.75
N THR A 134 -21.70 -92.44 -14.98
CA THR A 134 -20.95 -92.99 -16.13
C THR A 134 -20.02 -94.16 -15.71
N LEU A 135 -20.07 -94.57 -14.45
CA LEU A 135 -19.53 -95.84 -13.91
C LEU A 135 -20.69 -96.75 -13.51
#